data_AF-A0A179BR51-F1
#
_entry.id   AF-A0A179BR51-F1
#
_cell.length_a   1.000
_cell.length_b   1.000
_cell.length_c   1.000
_cell.angle_alpha   90.00
_cell.angle_beta   90.00
_cell.angle_gamma   90.00
#
_symmetry.space_group_name_H-M   'P 1'
#
loop_
_entity.id
_entity.type
_entity.pdbx_description
1 polymer ?
#
loop_
_entity_poly.entity_id
_entity_poly.type
_entity_poly.pdbx_seq_one_letter_code
_entity_poly.pdbx_strand_id
1 'polypeptide(L)'
;MDQGRKSRGGWKAAAGVLSAIILAYLLVCYLVMPELWIFRDRSTVADLSRMVTTTGDDIPGDPINVGLVGPKQQVIKAFAASGWDPADRITLLSSVEIGLSVALDRPDLDAPVSPLFFDGRKQDLAFEKPVGRSADERHHIRLWRTATVGADGQPLWLGSASFDRGVGVSHDTGQITHHIGPDLDAERELVIADLKAAGQISMTYERAGVGATRDGRNGGGDPYFTDGRILVGVLRSSEKR
;
A
#
# COMPACT_ATOMS: atom_id res chain seq x y z
N MET A 1 -61.91 -3.98 11.60
CA MET A 1 -60.54 -4.44 11.87
C MET A 1 -60.11 -5.37 10.76
N ASP A 2 -59.43 -4.89 9.70
CA ASP A 2 -58.57 -5.72 8.84
C ASP A 2 -57.74 -4.83 7.88
N GLN A 3 -56.64 -4.23 8.36
CA GLN A 3 -55.65 -3.55 7.52
C GLN A 3 -54.20 -4.02 7.80
N GLY A 4 -54.02 -5.19 8.43
CA GLY A 4 -52.71 -5.63 8.93
C GLY A 4 -51.93 -6.60 8.04
N ARG A 5 -52.54 -7.17 6.98
CA ARG A 5 -51.98 -8.36 6.29
C ARG A 5 -51.32 -8.08 4.93
N LYS A 6 -51.56 -6.93 4.30
CA LYS A 6 -51.00 -6.61 2.96
C LYS A 6 -49.59 -6.02 2.98
N SER A 7 -49.12 -5.42 4.08
CA SER A 7 -47.80 -4.76 4.12
C SER A 7 -46.61 -5.73 4.23
N ARG A 8 -46.82 -6.91 4.85
CA ARG A 8 -45.74 -7.89 5.11
C ARG A 8 -45.26 -8.64 3.87
N GLY A 9 -46.11 -8.78 2.84
CA GLY A 9 -45.77 -9.46 1.58
C GLY A 9 -44.94 -8.58 0.64
N GLY A 10 -45.28 -7.30 0.52
CA GLY A 10 -44.54 -6.33 -0.28
C GLY A 10 -43.12 -6.09 0.24
N TRP A 11 -42.95 -6.06 1.56
CA TRP A 11 -41.63 -5.93 2.19
C TRP A 11 -40.71 -7.12 1.91
N LYS A 12 -41.23 -8.36 1.92
CA LYS A 12 -40.44 -9.55 1.59
C LYS A 12 -40.04 -9.59 0.12
N ALA A 13 -40.94 -9.19 -0.78
CA ALA A 13 -40.63 -9.10 -2.20
C ALA A 13 -39.61 -7.99 -2.49
N ALA A 14 -39.78 -6.81 -1.90
CA ALA A 14 -38.83 -5.70 -2.03
C ALA A 14 -37.45 -6.03 -1.45
N ALA A 15 -37.40 -6.69 -0.28
CA ALA A 15 -36.16 -7.19 0.30
C ALA A 15 -35.49 -8.25 -0.58
N GLY A 16 -36.27 -9.16 -1.18
CA GLY A 16 -35.76 -10.16 -2.12
C GLY A 16 -35.15 -9.53 -3.39
N VAL A 17 -35.82 -8.53 -3.97
CA VAL A 17 -35.31 -7.78 -5.13
C VAL A 17 -34.04 -7.02 -4.77
N LEU A 18 -34.00 -6.34 -3.63
CA LEU A 18 -32.82 -5.62 -3.16
C LEU A 18 -31.63 -6.57 -2.95
N SER A 19 -31.84 -7.72 -2.31
CA SER A 19 -30.80 -8.73 -2.13
C SER A 19 -30.28 -9.28 -3.45
N ALA A 20 -31.16 -9.49 -4.44
CA ALA A 20 -30.76 -9.94 -5.78
C ALA A 20 -29.92 -8.87 -6.50
N ILE A 21 -30.28 -7.59 -6.38
CA ILE A 21 -29.50 -6.47 -6.93
C ILE A 21 -28.12 -6.40 -6.27
N ILE A 22 -28.04 -6.49 -4.93
CA ILE A 22 -26.77 -6.48 -4.20
C ILE A 22 -25.90 -7.67 -4.61
N LEU A 23 -26.47 -8.88 -4.69
CA LEU A 23 -25.73 -10.07 -5.09
C LEU A 23 -25.20 -9.95 -6.53
N ALA A 24 -26.02 -9.45 -7.46
CA ALA A 24 -25.60 -9.20 -8.84
C ALA A 24 -24.48 -8.15 -8.91
N TYR A 25 -24.59 -7.05 -8.14
CA TYR A 25 -23.55 -6.03 -8.03
C TYR A 25 -22.24 -6.63 -7.51
N LEU A 26 -22.29 -7.43 -6.43
CA LEU A 26 -21.11 -8.08 -5.87
C LEU A 26 -20.46 -9.03 -6.88
N LEU A 27 -21.27 -9.85 -7.57
CA LEU A 27 -20.76 -10.77 -8.58
C LEU A 27 -20.10 -10.04 -9.75
N VAL A 28 -20.70 -8.95 -10.23
CA VAL A 28 -20.13 -8.16 -11.32
C VAL A 28 -18.83 -7.47 -10.87
N CYS A 29 -18.83 -6.75 -9.75
CA CYS A 29 -17.68 -5.94 -9.34
C CYS A 29 -16.50 -6.77 -8.84
N TYR A 30 -16.76 -7.92 -8.20
CA TYR A 30 -15.71 -8.73 -7.58
C TYR A 30 -15.30 -9.96 -8.38
N LEU A 31 -16.07 -10.39 -9.41
CA LEU A 31 -15.70 -11.54 -10.26
C LEU A 31 -15.59 -11.19 -11.74
N VAL A 32 -16.43 -10.31 -12.28
CA VAL A 32 -16.45 -10.03 -13.73
C VAL A 32 -15.55 -8.86 -14.11
N MET A 33 -15.65 -7.73 -13.39
CA MET A 33 -14.88 -6.53 -13.70
C MET A 33 -13.36 -6.69 -13.59
N PRO A 34 -12.81 -7.43 -12.59
CA PRO A 34 -11.36 -7.66 -12.51
C PRO A 34 -10.83 -8.39 -13.74
N GLU A 35 -11.53 -9.41 -14.22
CA GLU A 35 -11.16 -10.17 -15.42
C GLU A 35 -11.20 -9.31 -16.69
N LEU A 36 -12.23 -8.48 -16.85
CA LEU A 36 -12.32 -7.55 -17.98
C LEU A 36 -11.19 -6.52 -17.97
N TRP A 37 -10.82 -6.04 -16.78
CA TRP A 37 -9.71 -5.10 -16.61
C TRP A 37 -8.39 -5.75 -17.01
N ILE A 38 -8.07 -6.94 -16.48
CA ILE A 38 -6.84 -7.68 -16.82
C ILE A 38 -6.80 -7.97 -18.31
N PHE A 39 -7.93 -8.34 -18.92
CA PHE A 39 -8.02 -8.61 -20.35
C PHE A 39 -7.75 -7.36 -21.20
N ARG A 40 -8.29 -6.20 -20.81
CA ARG A 40 -8.09 -4.92 -21.51
C ARG A 40 -6.66 -4.41 -21.39
N ASP A 41 -6.12 -4.44 -20.16
CA ASP A 41 -4.85 -3.79 -19.81
C ASP A 41 -3.68 -4.80 -19.79
N ARG A 42 -3.87 -5.96 -20.44
CA ARG A 42 -2.90 -7.07 -20.53
C ARG A 42 -1.57 -6.66 -21.16
N SER A 43 -1.58 -5.73 -22.13
CA SER A 43 -0.36 -5.20 -22.72
C SER A 43 0.41 -4.32 -21.74
N THR A 44 -0.29 -3.52 -20.93
CA THR A 44 0.31 -2.73 -19.84
C THR A 44 0.91 -3.67 -18.80
N VAL A 45 0.16 -4.69 -18.36
CA VAL A 45 0.62 -5.71 -17.39
C VAL A 45 1.85 -6.48 -17.92
N ALA A 46 1.90 -6.78 -19.22
CA ALA A 46 3.01 -7.49 -19.84
C ALA A 46 4.29 -6.64 -20.01
N ASP A 47 4.16 -5.30 -20.04
CA ASP A 47 5.27 -4.35 -20.23
C ASP A 47 5.81 -3.76 -18.91
N LEU A 48 5.19 -4.06 -17.76
CA LEU A 48 5.71 -3.60 -16.47
C LEU A 48 7.04 -4.28 -16.17
N SER A 49 8.07 -3.45 -15.99
CA SER A 49 9.36 -3.91 -15.49
C SER A 49 9.21 -4.56 -14.11
N ARG A 50 10.24 -5.29 -13.66
CA ARG A 50 10.33 -5.95 -12.33
C ARG A 50 10.14 -5.02 -11.10
N MET A 51 9.67 -3.79 -11.26
CA MET A 51 9.55 -2.76 -10.24
C MET A 51 8.11 -2.32 -9.99
N VAL A 52 7.13 -3.20 -10.25
CA VAL A 52 5.72 -2.97 -9.88
C VAL A 52 5.22 -4.09 -8.98
N THR A 53 4.43 -3.73 -7.97
CA THR A 53 3.81 -4.69 -7.06
C THR A 53 2.59 -5.35 -7.72
N THR A 54 2.09 -6.45 -7.15
CA THR A 54 0.85 -7.09 -7.59
C THR A 54 -0.08 -7.37 -6.41
N THR A 55 -1.39 -7.40 -6.65
CA THR A 55 -2.36 -7.91 -5.68
C THR A 55 -2.32 -9.44 -5.66
N GLY A 56 -3.09 -10.07 -4.76
CA GLY A 56 -3.24 -11.54 -4.74
C GLY A 56 -3.86 -12.13 -6.01
N ASP A 57 -4.54 -11.31 -6.81
CA ASP A 57 -5.17 -11.69 -8.09
C ASP A 57 -4.27 -11.32 -9.29
N ASP A 58 -2.96 -11.10 -9.07
CA ASP A 58 -1.96 -10.69 -10.07
C ASP A 58 -2.28 -9.38 -10.82
N ILE A 59 -3.12 -8.54 -10.23
CA ILE A 59 -3.40 -7.18 -10.74
C ILE A 59 -2.20 -6.28 -10.38
N PRO A 60 -1.60 -5.56 -11.33
CA PRO A 60 -0.58 -4.55 -11.04
C PRO A 60 -1.03 -3.54 -9.99
N GLY A 61 -0.27 -3.41 -8.92
CA GLY A 61 -0.45 -2.44 -7.87
C GLY A 61 0.36 -1.17 -8.11
N ASP A 62 0.87 -0.60 -7.02
CA ASP A 62 1.72 0.59 -7.05
C ASP A 62 3.17 0.22 -7.43
N PRO A 63 3.91 1.11 -8.12
CA PRO A 63 5.31 0.89 -8.45
C PRO A 63 6.24 1.06 -7.25
N ILE A 64 7.36 0.35 -7.28
CA ILE A 64 8.48 0.55 -6.35
C ILE A 64 9.13 1.91 -6.65
N ASN A 65 9.12 2.80 -5.66
CA ASN A 65 9.65 4.16 -5.77
C ASN A 65 10.65 4.52 -4.64
N VAL A 66 10.70 3.75 -3.54
CA VAL A 66 11.61 4.00 -2.41
C VAL A 66 12.50 2.79 -2.17
N GLY A 67 13.72 3.01 -1.67
CA GLY A 67 14.56 1.94 -1.14
C GLY A 67 15.27 2.33 0.15
N LEU A 68 15.59 1.35 0.98
CA LEU A 68 16.39 1.54 2.19
C LEU A 68 17.49 0.48 2.30
N VAL A 69 18.68 0.89 2.72
CA VAL A 69 19.80 -0.02 2.96
C VAL A 69 20.12 -0.06 4.44
N GLY A 70 20.01 -1.24 5.05
CA GLY A 70 20.35 -1.48 6.45
C GLY A 70 19.59 -2.66 7.06
N PRO A 71 19.97 -3.08 8.27
CA PRO A 71 19.31 -4.18 8.96
C PRO A 71 17.88 -3.81 9.34
N LYS A 72 17.02 -4.84 9.41
CA LYS A 72 15.58 -4.72 9.70
C LYS A 72 15.28 -3.85 10.92
N GLN A 73 16.04 -4.04 12.00
CA GLN A 73 15.86 -3.30 13.25
C GLN A 73 16.14 -1.81 13.09
N GLN A 74 17.10 -1.43 12.23
CA GLN A 74 17.36 -0.03 11.92
C GLN A 74 16.24 0.57 11.07
N VAL A 75 15.67 -0.18 10.12
CA VAL A 75 14.51 0.28 9.34
C VAL A 75 13.36 0.63 10.29
N ILE A 76 12.98 -0.30 11.17
CA ILE A 76 11.88 -0.10 12.13
C ILE A 76 12.17 1.10 13.04
N LYS A 77 13.39 1.20 13.58
CA LYS A 77 13.81 2.33 14.41
C LYS A 77 13.75 3.65 13.66
N ALA A 78 14.14 3.66 12.38
CA ALA A 78 14.17 4.85 11.58
C ALA A 78 12.77 5.42 11.32
N PHE A 79 11.80 4.56 10.99
CA PHE A 79 10.40 4.95 10.85
C PHE A 79 9.81 5.46 12.17
N ALA A 80 10.02 4.73 13.27
CA ALA A 80 9.55 5.15 14.59
C ALA A 80 10.14 6.52 15.02
N ALA A 81 11.44 6.75 14.76
CA ALA A 81 12.09 8.03 15.04
C ALA A 81 11.59 9.19 14.16
N SER A 82 10.94 8.89 13.05
CA SER A 82 10.43 9.86 12.07
C SER A 82 8.92 10.11 12.21
N GLY A 83 8.30 9.57 13.26
CA GLY A 83 6.87 9.73 13.54
C GLY A 83 5.96 8.90 12.64
N TRP A 84 6.48 7.83 12.05
CA TRP A 84 5.69 6.85 11.31
C TRP A 84 5.27 5.70 12.22
N ASP A 85 4.00 5.32 12.10
CA ASP A 85 3.39 4.26 12.87
C ASP A 85 3.36 2.94 12.07
N PRO A 86 3.50 1.80 12.74
CA PRO A 86 3.18 0.48 12.20
C PRO A 86 1.78 0.36 11.60
N ALA A 87 1.68 0.05 10.30
CA ALA A 87 0.37 -0.16 9.65
C ALA A 87 -0.24 -1.55 9.92
N ASP A 88 0.56 -2.52 10.40
CA ASP A 88 0.10 -3.83 10.84
C ASP A 88 0.91 -4.30 12.06
N ARG A 89 0.26 -4.33 13.24
CA ARG A 89 0.84 -4.81 14.51
C ARG A 89 1.31 -6.27 14.42
N ILE A 90 0.59 -7.15 13.71
CA ILE A 90 0.89 -8.59 13.65
C ILE A 90 2.12 -8.83 12.76
N THR A 91 2.18 -8.17 11.60
CA THR A 91 3.36 -8.23 10.73
C THR A 91 4.60 -7.68 11.44
N LEU A 92 4.46 -6.66 12.28
CA LEU A 92 5.59 -6.11 13.05
C LEU A 92 6.01 -6.98 14.23
N LEU A 93 5.08 -7.57 14.98
CA LEU A 93 5.40 -8.50 16.08
C LEU A 93 6.06 -9.78 15.57
N SER A 94 5.60 -10.34 14.44
CA SER A 94 6.27 -11.47 13.81
C SER A 94 7.63 -11.08 13.22
N SER A 95 7.80 -9.79 12.91
CA SER A 95 9.01 -9.24 12.31
C SER A 95 10.13 -8.90 13.29
N VAL A 96 9.80 -8.69 14.56
CA VAL A 96 10.74 -8.36 15.63
C VAL A 96 10.86 -9.59 16.53
N GLU A 97 12.02 -10.27 16.50
CA GLU A 97 12.35 -11.23 17.56
C GLU A 97 12.29 -10.47 18.90
N ILE A 98 11.37 -10.90 19.76
CA ILE A 98 10.88 -10.22 20.96
C ILE A 98 12.03 -9.52 21.71
N GLY A 99 12.06 -8.19 21.60
CA GLY A 99 13.12 -7.37 22.21
C GLY A 99 13.07 -5.87 21.93
N LEU A 100 12.21 -5.37 21.03
CA LEU A 100 12.06 -3.93 20.78
C LEU A 100 10.67 -3.44 21.20
N SER A 101 10.61 -2.71 22.31
CA SER A 101 9.47 -1.90 22.75
C SER A 101 9.33 -0.69 21.81
N VAL A 102 8.82 -0.90 20.60
CA VAL A 102 8.29 0.22 19.80
C VAL A 102 6.94 0.56 20.41
N ALA A 103 6.77 1.81 20.86
CA ALA A 103 5.57 2.29 21.54
C ALA A 103 4.33 2.20 20.62
N LEU A 104 3.68 1.05 20.63
CA LEU A 104 2.51 0.72 19.81
C LEU A 104 1.22 1.07 20.56
N ASP A 105 1.08 2.33 20.99
CA ASP A 105 -0.03 2.77 21.83
C ASP A 105 -1.06 3.60 21.04
N ARG A 106 -1.58 3.03 19.94
CA ARG A 106 -2.76 3.58 19.26
C ARG A 106 -3.95 2.62 19.23
N PRO A 107 -5.19 3.11 19.48
CA PRO A 107 -6.38 2.26 19.62
C PRO A 107 -7.04 1.83 18.31
N ASP A 108 -6.69 2.40 17.16
CA ASP A 108 -7.33 2.08 15.89
C ASP A 108 -6.44 1.17 15.04
N LEU A 109 -6.63 -0.15 15.16
CA LEU A 109 -6.15 -1.12 14.18
C LEU A 109 -7.22 -2.19 14.00
N ASP A 110 -8.10 -1.98 13.03
CA ASP A 110 -8.90 -3.05 12.44
C ASP A 110 -9.15 -2.75 10.96
N ALA A 111 -8.12 -2.96 10.15
CA ALA A 111 -8.20 -3.69 8.89
C ALA A 111 -6.77 -4.05 8.48
N PRO A 112 -6.44 -5.32 8.22
CA PRO A 112 -5.14 -5.66 7.67
C PRO A 112 -4.97 -4.92 6.34
N VAL A 113 -3.88 -4.17 6.19
CA VAL A 113 -3.49 -3.59 4.91
C VAL A 113 -3.51 -4.70 3.87
N SER A 114 -4.25 -4.51 2.77
CA SER A 114 -4.33 -5.51 1.70
C SER A 114 -2.93 -5.98 1.30
N PRO A 115 -2.72 -7.31 1.18
CA PRO A 115 -1.41 -7.84 0.83
C PRO A 115 -1.04 -7.35 -0.57
N LEU A 116 0.15 -6.77 -0.69
CA LEU A 116 0.79 -6.52 -1.96
C LEU A 116 2.00 -7.44 -2.07
N PHE A 117 2.24 -7.92 -3.28
CA PHE A 117 3.28 -8.85 -3.61
C PHE A 117 4.33 -8.15 -4.46
N PHE A 118 5.59 -8.47 -4.19
CA PHE A 118 6.71 -8.05 -5.02
C PHE A 118 7.64 -9.25 -5.17
N ASP A 119 8.00 -9.59 -6.41
CA ASP A 119 8.70 -10.85 -6.75
C ASP A 119 8.03 -12.09 -6.10
N GLY A 120 6.69 -12.13 -6.11
CA GLY A 120 5.89 -13.23 -5.55
C GLY A 120 5.90 -13.32 -4.02
N ARG A 121 6.46 -12.34 -3.31
CA ARG A 121 6.49 -12.29 -1.84
C ARG A 121 5.58 -11.20 -1.30
N LYS A 122 4.79 -11.54 -0.28
CA LYS A 122 4.04 -10.56 0.53
C LYS A 122 5.00 -9.55 1.19
N GLN A 123 4.55 -8.31 1.37
CA GLN A 123 5.31 -7.28 2.07
C GLN A 123 5.82 -7.75 3.45
N ASP A 124 7.06 -7.37 3.79
CA ASP A 124 7.70 -7.73 5.05
C ASP A 124 7.42 -6.70 6.16
N LEU A 125 7.29 -5.42 5.81
CA LEU A 125 6.97 -4.32 6.73
C LEU A 125 6.00 -3.34 6.07
N ALA A 126 5.19 -2.66 6.88
CA ALA A 126 4.33 -1.57 6.43
C ALA A 126 4.23 -0.48 7.51
N PHE A 127 4.26 0.78 7.09
CA PHE A 127 4.17 1.95 7.95
C PHE A 127 3.18 2.97 7.38
N GLU A 128 2.59 3.75 8.27
CA GLU A 128 1.67 4.82 7.95
C GLU A 128 1.96 6.08 8.76
N LYS A 129 1.60 7.24 8.22
CA LYS A 129 1.69 8.52 8.91
C LYS A 129 0.42 9.32 8.62
N PRO A 130 -0.41 9.61 9.64
CA PRO A 130 -1.68 10.28 9.44
C PRO A 130 -1.49 11.74 9.00
N VAL A 131 -2.41 12.23 8.17
CA VAL A 131 -2.49 13.65 7.80
C VAL A 131 -3.65 14.30 8.53
N GLY A 132 -3.33 15.32 9.32
CA GLY A 132 -4.32 16.07 10.09
C GLY A 132 -4.98 15.22 11.18
N ARG A 133 -6.32 15.24 11.23
CA ARG A 133 -7.12 14.61 12.30
C ARG A 133 -8.08 13.52 11.79
N SER A 134 -8.20 13.32 10.48
CA SER A 134 -9.04 12.26 9.90
C SER A 134 -8.19 11.01 9.65
N ALA A 135 -8.79 9.83 9.79
CA ALA A 135 -8.17 8.56 9.42
C ALA A 135 -8.18 8.30 7.90
N ASP A 136 -8.87 9.16 7.14
CA ASP A 136 -9.08 8.99 5.69
C ASP A 136 -7.84 9.32 4.87
N GLU A 137 -6.97 10.21 5.38
CA GLU A 137 -5.77 10.67 4.68
C GLU A 137 -4.51 10.27 5.45
N ARG A 138 -3.64 9.51 4.80
CA ARG A 138 -2.40 9.03 5.40
C ARG A 138 -1.34 8.78 4.33
N HIS A 139 -0.10 9.08 4.67
CA HIS A 139 1.04 8.57 3.92
C HIS A 139 1.21 7.10 4.28
N HIS A 140 1.49 6.26 3.29
CA HIS A 140 1.63 4.84 3.47
C HIS A 140 2.87 4.33 2.74
N ILE A 141 3.59 3.40 3.36
CA ILE A 141 4.69 2.69 2.70
C ILE A 141 4.69 1.21 3.06
N ARG A 142 4.88 0.36 2.04
CA ARG A 142 5.16 -1.08 2.20
C ARG A 142 6.59 -1.36 1.77
N LEU A 143 7.24 -2.30 2.46
CA LEU A 143 8.65 -2.65 2.25
C LEU A 143 8.85 -4.15 2.13
N TRP A 144 9.70 -4.54 1.19
CA TRP A 144 10.12 -5.91 0.92
C TRP A 144 11.64 -6.01 1.07
N ARG A 145 12.10 -7.01 1.81
CA ARG A 145 13.52 -7.33 1.90
C ARG A 145 13.93 -8.09 0.64
N THR A 146 14.85 -7.51 -0.13
CA THR A 146 15.33 -8.15 -1.35
C THR A 146 16.37 -9.24 -1.05
N ALA A 147 16.48 -10.22 -1.95
CA ALA A 147 17.59 -11.18 -1.92
C ALA A 147 18.94 -10.52 -2.26
N THR A 148 18.91 -9.39 -2.98
CA THR A 148 20.10 -8.58 -3.26
C THR A 148 20.49 -7.74 -2.04
N VAL A 149 21.78 -7.47 -1.92
CA VAL A 149 22.34 -6.58 -0.88
C VAL A 149 22.57 -5.19 -1.45
N GLY A 150 22.44 -4.18 -0.59
CA GLY A 150 22.74 -2.79 -0.89
C GLY A 150 24.21 -2.45 -0.63
N ALA A 151 24.47 -1.17 -0.37
CA ALA A 151 25.80 -0.68 -0.01
C ALA A 151 26.42 -1.48 1.13
N ASP A 152 27.73 -1.74 1.02
CA ASP A 152 28.55 -2.42 2.02
C ASP A 152 28.02 -3.81 2.46
N GLY A 153 27.29 -4.50 1.57
CA GLY A 153 26.73 -5.82 1.84
C GLY A 153 25.54 -5.81 2.80
N GLN A 154 25.01 -4.63 3.15
CA GLN A 154 23.85 -4.51 4.03
C GLN A 154 22.56 -4.93 3.33
N PRO A 155 21.54 -5.40 4.07
CA PRO A 155 20.25 -5.75 3.47
C PRO A 155 19.63 -4.56 2.71
N LEU A 156 19.18 -4.80 1.49
CA LEU A 156 18.39 -3.85 0.72
C LEU A 156 16.90 -4.13 0.92
N TRP A 157 16.15 -3.05 1.09
CA TRP A 157 14.71 -3.01 1.12
C TRP A 157 14.23 -2.18 -0.05
N LEU A 158 13.25 -2.69 -0.79
CA LEU A 158 12.52 -1.95 -1.79
C LEU A 158 11.12 -1.68 -1.28
N GLY A 159 10.57 -0.52 -1.60
CA GLY A 159 9.29 -0.09 -1.09
C GLY A 159 8.44 0.66 -2.09
N SER A 160 7.15 0.59 -1.83
CA SER A 160 6.12 1.32 -2.52
C SER A 160 5.50 2.30 -1.52
N ALA A 161 5.77 3.59 -1.72
CA ALA A 161 5.20 4.69 -0.95
C ALA A 161 4.07 5.36 -1.76
N SER A 162 2.92 5.54 -1.15
CA SER A 162 1.75 6.18 -1.75
C SER A 162 0.94 6.94 -0.69
N PHE A 163 0.24 7.98 -1.14
CA PHE A 163 -0.65 8.78 -0.30
C PHE A 163 -2.05 8.20 -0.38
N ASP A 164 -2.58 7.63 0.69
CA ASP A 164 -3.99 7.28 0.73
C ASP A 164 -4.80 8.55 0.97
N ARG A 165 -5.71 8.90 0.03
CA ARG A 165 -6.57 10.09 0.08
C ARG A 165 -8.03 9.80 0.47
N GLY A 166 -8.31 8.58 0.90
CA GLY A 166 -9.62 8.14 1.37
C GLY A 166 -10.08 6.80 0.82
N VAL A 167 -11.30 6.41 1.20
CA VAL A 167 -12.00 5.22 0.68
C VAL A 167 -13.05 5.69 -0.32
N GLY A 168 -13.13 5.00 -1.47
CA GLY A 168 -14.16 5.28 -2.47
C GLY A 168 -14.45 4.07 -3.35
N VAL A 169 -15.30 4.27 -4.34
CA VAL A 169 -15.65 3.22 -5.31
C VAL A 169 -14.74 3.38 -6.52
N SER A 170 -13.99 2.33 -6.87
CA SER A 170 -13.19 2.27 -8.08
C SER A 170 -14.06 2.53 -9.30
N HIS A 171 -13.64 3.47 -10.14
CA HIS A 171 -14.31 3.75 -11.40
C HIS A 171 -14.15 2.62 -12.43
N ASP A 172 -13.08 1.83 -12.30
CA ASP A 172 -12.76 0.76 -13.24
C ASP A 172 -13.42 -0.57 -12.84
N THR A 173 -13.52 -0.89 -11.55
CA THR A 173 -14.07 -2.19 -11.10
C THR A 173 -15.39 -2.09 -10.35
N GLY A 174 -15.79 -0.90 -9.90
CA GLY A 174 -16.94 -0.71 -9.03
C GLY A 174 -16.74 -1.24 -7.60
N GLN A 175 -15.54 -1.69 -7.25
CA GLN A 175 -15.19 -2.16 -5.89
C GLN A 175 -14.93 -0.99 -4.95
N ILE A 176 -15.17 -1.19 -3.65
CA ILE A 176 -14.70 -0.24 -2.63
C ILE A 176 -13.20 -0.42 -2.47
N THR A 177 -12.42 0.63 -2.74
CA THR A 177 -10.95 0.66 -2.65
C THR A 177 -10.48 1.90 -1.89
N HIS A 178 -9.27 1.82 -1.34
CA HIS A 178 -8.53 3.03 -1.00
C HIS A 178 -8.10 3.73 -2.28
N HIS A 179 -8.27 5.04 -2.31
CA HIS A 179 -7.78 5.87 -3.37
C HIS A 179 -6.42 6.41 -3.02
N ILE A 180 -5.48 6.38 -3.97
CA ILE A 180 -4.19 7.02 -3.80
C ILE A 180 -4.13 8.41 -4.44
N GLY A 181 -3.24 9.26 -3.95
CA GLY A 181 -2.81 10.48 -4.62
C GLY A 181 -1.96 10.15 -5.86
N PRO A 182 -2.06 10.95 -6.93
CA PRO A 182 -1.41 10.63 -8.20
C PRO A 182 0.11 10.87 -8.22
N ASP A 183 0.65 11.67 -7.29
CA ASP A 183 2.06 12.05 -7.27
C ASP A 183 2.88 11.09 -6.41
N LEU A 184 3.44 10.06 -7.03
CA LEU A 184 4.26 9.07 -6.32
C LEU A 184 5.67 9.58 -5.98
N ASP A 185 6.13 10.60 -6.70
CA ASP A 185 7.45 11.18 -6.48
C ASP A 185 7.43 12.03 -5.20
N ALA A 186 6.35 12.79 -4.98
CA ALA A 186 6.13 13.52 -3.74
C ALA A 186 6.14 12.62 -2.51
N GLU A 187 5.48 11.46 -2.58
CA GLU A 187 5.44 10.49 -1.47
C GLU A 187 6.81 9.85 -1.20
N ARG A 188 7.53 9.48 -2.26
CA ARG A 188 8.91 9.00 -2.18
C ARG A 188 9.82 10.04 -1.51
N GLU A 189 9.70 11.30 -1.92
CA GLU A 189 10.49 12.40 -1.37
C GLU A 189 10.15 12.66 0.10
N LEU A 190 8.87 12.62 0.46
CA LEU A 190 8.40 12.80 1.83
C LEU A 190 8.97 11.72 2.77
N VAL A 191 8.91 10.44 2.38
CA VAL A 191 9.49 9.35 3.17
C VAL A 191 10.98 9.60 3.43
N ILE A 192 11.75 9.87 2.38
CA ILE A 192 13.20 10.06 2.50
C ILE A 192 13.53 11.34 3.27
N ALA A 193 12.75 12.41 3.11
CA ALA A 193 12.91 13.67 3.84
C ALA A 193 12.65 13.49 5.33
N ASP A 194 11.59 12.77 5.71
CA ASP A 194 11.27 12.45 7.11
C ASP A 194 12.42 11.67 7.78
N LEU A 195 12.89 10.61 7.13
CA LEU A 195 14.00 9.80 7.66
C LEU A 195 15.31 10.59 7.76
N LYS A 196 15.57 11.51 6.81
CA LYS A 196 16.70 12.44 6.86
C LYS A 196 16.57 13.44 8.02
N ALA A 197 15.39 14.04 8.21
CA ALA A 197 15.12 15.00 9.26
C ALA A 197 15.28 14.39 10.66
N ALA A 198 14.93 13.10 10.82
CA ALA A 198 15.17 12.33 12.03
C ALA A 198 16.64 11.87 12.21
N GLY A 199 17.55 12.27 11.31
CA GLY A 199 18.98 11.92 11.36
C GLY A 199 19.30 10.46 11.04
N GLN A 200 18.35 9.71 10.49
CA GLN A 200 18.45 8.26 10.28
C GLN A 200 19.15 7.88 8.97
N ILE A 201 19.25 8.81 8.01
CA ILE A 201 19.90 8.60 6.72
C ILE A 201 21.32 9.17 6.73
N SER A 202 22.29 8.38 6.25
CA SER A 202 23.68 8.80 6.06
C SER A 202 23.91 9.38 4.67
N MET A 203 23.36 8.74 3.64
CA MET A 203 23.41 9.20 2.25
C MET A 203 22.21 8.72 1.45
N THR A 204 21.97 9.34 0.30
CA THR A 204 20.97 8.90 -0.68
C THR A 204 21.55 8.76 -2.06
N TYR A 205 21.01 7.84 -2.84
CA TYR A 205 21.31 7.69 -4.26
C TYR A 205 20.06 7.22 -5.01
N GLU A 206 20.05 7.41 -6.32
CA GLU A 206 18.95 6.94 -7.17
C GLU A 206 19.29 5.62 -7.85
N ARG A 207 18.25 4.85 -8.15
CA ARG A 207 18.33 3.62 -8.93
C ARG A 207 17.21 3.59 -9.97
N ALA A 208 17.38 2.80 -11.03
CA ALA A 208 16.32 2.54 -11.99
C ALA A 208 15.11 1.87 -11.31
N GLY A 209 13.93 2.47 -11.50
CA GLY A 209 12.63 1.93 -11.09
C GLY A 209 11.80 1.52 -12.30
N VAL A 210 10.50 1.83 -12.25
CA VAL A 210 9.55 1.46 -13.31
C VAL A 210 9.78 2.21 -14.63
N GLY A 211 10.49 3.34 -14.61
CA GLY A 211 10.63 4.24 -15.76
C GLY A 211 9.57 5.34 -15.77
N ALA A 212 9.86 6.47 -16.43
CA ALA A 212 9.00 7.64 -16.39
C ALA A 212 7.59 7.31 -16.89
N THR A 213 6.58 7.60 -16.06
CA THR A 213 5.19 7.22 -16.27
C THR A 213 4.30 8.44 -16.01
N ARG A 214 3.42 8.81 -16.95
CA ARG A 214 2.58 10.02 -16.84
C ARG A 214 1.08 9.72 -16.72
N ASP A 215 0.68 8.52 -17.12
CA ASP A 215 -0.70 8.05 -17.23
C ASP A 215 -0.86 6.63 -16.65
N GLY A 216 -0.06 6.32 -15.63
CA GLY A 216 -0.09 5.03 -14.95
C GLY A 216 -1.40 4.82 -14.20
N ARG A 217 -1.76 3.54 -14.01
CA ARG A 217 -2.91 3.13 -13.18
C ARG A 217 -2.51 2.02 -12.24
N ASN A 218 -2.91 2.13 -10.98
CA ASN A 218 -2.72 1.04 -10.01
C ASN A 218 -3.90 0.05 -10.03
N GLY A 219 -3.83 -0.97 -9.17
CA GLY A 219 -4.83 -2.04 -9.14
C GLY A 219 -6.23 -1.60 -8.69
N GLY A 220 -6.36 -0.41 -8.09
CA GLY A 220 -7.65 0.22 -7.80
C GLY A 220 -8.21 1.06 -8.95
N GLY A 221 -7.43 1.26 -10.02
CA GLY A 221 -7.77 2.13 -11.15
C GLY A 221 -7.40 3.60 -10.94
N ASP A 222 -6.69 3.95 -9.86
CA ASP A 222 -6.28 5.33 -9.62
C ASP A 222 -5.14 5.74 -10.54
N PRO A 223 -5.22 6.95 -11.12
CA PRO A 223 -4.15 7.48 -11.96
C PRO A 223 -2.94 7.84 -11.11
N TYR A 224 -1.74 7.62 -11.64
CA TYR A 224 -0.50 8.08 -11.04
C TYR A 224 0.52 8.57 -12.09
N PHE A 225 1.47 9.37 -11.62
CA PHE A 225 2.65 9.78 -12.36
C PHE A 225 3.92 9.65 -11.50
N THR A 226 5.04 9.40 -12.17
CA THR A 226 6.38 9.32 -11.56
C THR A 226 7.47 9.51 -12.61
N ASP A 227 8.61 10.06 -12.22
CA ASP A 227 9.86 10.04 -13.00
C ASP A 227 10.42 8.62 -13.21
N GLY A 228 9.88 7.64 -12.48
CA GLY A 228 10.20 6.22 -12.59
C GLY A 228 11.49 5.80 -11.91
N ARG A 229 12.05 6.64 -11.04
CA ARG A 229 13.28 6.39 -10.29
C ARG A 229 12.94 5.85 -8.90
N ILE A 230 13.88 5.08 -8.35
CA ILE A 230 13.85 4.67 -6.95
C ILE A 230 14.83 5.55 -6.19
N LEU A 231 14.35 6.27 -5.17
CA LEU A 231 15.23 7.00 -4.26
C LEU A 231 15.60 6.10 -3.08
N VAL A 232 16.89 5.78 -2.96
CA VAL A 232 17.41 4.87 -1.95
C VAL A 232 18.12 5.65 -0.85
N GLY A 233 17.72 5.40 0.40
CA GLY A 233 18.39 5.92 1.60
C GLY A 233 19.23 4.87 2.30
N VAL A 234 20.49 5.18 2.59
CA VAL A 234 21.33 4.31 3.43
C VAL A 234 21.16 4.71 4.89
N LEU A 235 20.80 3.74 5.73
CA LEU A 235 20.60 3.97 7.15
C LEU A 235 21.93 4.22 7.84
N ARG A 236 21.94 5.17 8.78
CA ARG A 236 23.10 5.48 9.59
C ARG A 236 23.38 4.33 10.54
N SER A 237 24.59 3.77 10.47
CA SER A 237 25.08 2.82 11.46
C SER A 237 24.98 3.43 12.85
N SER A 238 24.39 2.69 13.79
CA SER A 238 24.48 3.02 15.20
C SER A 238 25.92 2.74 15.65
N GLU A 239 26.79 3.74 15.62
CA GLU A 239 28.04 3.67 16.38
C GLU A 239 27.66 3.50 17.85
N LYS A 240 28.14 2.40 18.47
CA LYS A 240 28.14 2.26 19.92
C LYS A 240 28.97 3.42 20.46
N ARG A 241 28.31 4.42 21.04
CA ARG A 241 28.97 5.27 22.05
C ARG A 241 29.17 4.47 23.32
#